data_AF-A0AA90U056-F1
#
_entry.id   AF-A0AA90U056-F1
#
_cell.length_a   1.000
_cell.length_b   1.000
_cell.length_c   1.000
_cell.angle_alpha   90.00
_cell.angle_beta   90.00
_cell.angle_gamma   90.00
#
_symmetry.space_group_name_H-M   'P 1'
#
loop_
_entity.id
_entity.type
_entity.pdbx_description
1 polymer ?
#
loop_
_entity_poly.entity_id
_entity_poly.type
_entity_poly.pdbx_seq_one_letter_code
_entity_poly.pdbx_strand_id
1 'polypeptide(L)' 'MLTDGRITMDQFKQKMNGVSPTSVHEGTIDESPMAYKPFSMIEEHLRETVEIEEIVKPVYNLKA' A
#
# COMPACT_ATOMS: atom_id res chain seq x y z
N MET A 1 2.13 -10.61 -6.82
CA MET A 1 2.24 -9.48 -7.78
C MET A 1 1.01 -9.47 -8.65
N LEU A 2 0.62 -8.32 -9.22
CA LEU A 2 -0.52 -8.23 -10.15
C LEU A 2 -0.27 -9.16 -11.35
N THR A 3 -1.29 -9.93 -11.72
CA THR A 3 -1.18 -10.96 -12.77
C THR A 3 -1.35 -10.40 -14.18
N ASP A 4 -2.06 -9.28 -14.34
CA ASP A 4 -2.36 -8.62 -15.62
C ASP A 4 -2.07 -7.10 -15.61
N GLY A 5 -1.41 -6.60 -14.56
CA GLY A 5 -1.08 -5.19 -14.38
C GLY A 5 -2.28 -4.29 -14.09
N ARG A 6 -3.48 -4.84 -13.84
CA ARG A 6 -4.68 -4.08 -13.52
C ARG A 6 -5.02 -4.19 -12.05
N ILE A 7 -5.47 -3.09 -11.46
CA ILE A 7 -5.98 -3.02 -10.10
C ILE A 7 -7.48 -2.82 -10.19
N THR A 8 -8.26 -3.67 -9.54
CA THR A 8 -9.71 -3.48 -9.44
C THR A 8 -10.08 -2.73 -8.15
N MET A 9 -11.21 -2.02 -8.17
CA MET A 9 -11.70 -1.33 -6.97
C MET A 9 -11.99 -2.28 -5.81
N ASP A 10 -12.41 -3.51 -6.09
CA ASP A 10 -12.66 -4.51 -5.04
C ASP A 10 -11.36 -4.98 -4.39
N GLN A 11 -10.30 -5.20 -5.19
CA GLN A 11 -8.97 -5.52 -4.67
C GLN A 11 -8.43 -4.37 -3.83
N PHE A 12 -8.59 -3.12 -4.29
CA PHE A 12 -8.15 -1.94 -3.57
C PHE A 12 -8.88 -1.81 -2.22
N LYS A 13 -10.22 -1.92 -2.20
CA LYS A 13 -11.03 -1.92 -0.98
C LYS A 13 -10.64 -3.03 -0.02
N GLN A 14 -10.41 -4.24 -0.53
CA GLN A 14 -9.99 -5.38 0.30
C GLN A 14 -8.62 -5.13 0.94
N LYS A 15 -7.67 -4.58 0.19
CA LYS A 15 -6.32 -4.26 0.70
C LYS A 15 -6.29 -3.10 1.68
N MET A 16 -7.22 -2.16 1.54
CA MET A 16 -7.38 -1.01 2.43
C MET A 16 -8.38 -1.27 3.57
N ASN A 17 -8.74 -2.53 3.83
CA ASN A 17 -9.64 -2.87 4.94
C ASN A 17 -9.03 -2.40 6.28
N GLY A 18 -9.78 -1.63 7.06
CA GLY A 18 -9.30 -0.97 8.28
C GLY A 18 -8.73 0.44 8.08
N VAL A 19 -8.63 0.91 6.83
CA VAL A 19 -8.37 2.31 6.49
C VAL A 19 -9.69 3.00 6.16
N SER A 20 -9.79 4.30 6.45
CA SER A 20 -11.01 5.07 6.19
C SER A 20 -11.51 4.94 4.74
N PRO A 21 -12.82 4.71 4.52
CA PRO A 21 -13.38 4.60 3.17
C PRO A 21 -13.28 5.91 2.37
N THR A 22 -13.12 7.07 3.02
CA THR A 22 -12.88 8.34 2.34
C THR A 22 -11.56 8.37 1.56
N SER A 23 -10.62 7.50 1.91
CA SER A 23 -9.32 7.39 1.26
C SER A 23 -9.29 6.35 0.13
N VAL A 24 -10.42 5.70 -0.20
CA VAL A 24 -10.49 4.58 -1.16
C VAL A 24 -11.52 4.88 -2.26
N HIS A 25 -11.07 5.52 -3.34
CA HIS A 25 -11.89 5.81 -4.52
C HIS A 25 -11.10 5.70 -5.83
N GLU A 26 -11.77 5.79 -6.98
CA GLU A 26 -11.15 5.61 -8.30
C GLU A 26 -9.99 6.57 -8.55
N GLY A 27 -10.13 7.83 -8.12
CA GLY A 27 -9.06 8.84 -8.25
C GLY A 27 -7.80 8.59 -7.42
N THR A 28 -7.74 7.54 -6.60
CA THR A 28 -6.55 7.17 -5.80
C THR A 28 -6.10 5.73 -6.07
N ILE A 29 -6.62 5.08 -7.12
CA ILE A 29 -6.34 3.66 -7.42
C ILE A 29 -4.90 3.43 -7.85
N ASP A 30 -4.32 4.42 -8.53
CA ASP A 30 -2.92 4.50 -8.94
C ASP A 30 -1.96 4.68 -7.75
N GLU A 31 -2.50 5.14 -6.61
CA GLU A 31 -1.81 5.21 -5.33
C GLU A 31 -2.14 4.04 -4.39
N SER A 32 -2.85 3.02 -4.89
CA SER A 32 -3.18 1.86 -4.06
C SER A 32 -1.90 1.13 -3.60
N PRO A 33 -1.95 0.37 -2.48
CA PRO A 33 -0.82 -0.44 -2.03
C PRO A 33 -0.29 -1.43 -3.10
N MET A 34 -1.10 -1.73 -4.11
CA MET A 34 -0.77 -2.66 -5.20
C MET A 34 -0.02 -1.97 -6.35
N ALA A 35 -0.02 -0.64 -6.41
CA ALA A 35 0.73 0.14 -7.40
C ALA A 35 2.23 0.23 -7.08
N TYR A 36 2.62 -0.03 -5.83
CA TYR A 36 4.00 0.02 -5.37
C TYR A 36 4.62 -1.37 -5.24
N LYS A 37 5.96 -1.41 -5.17
CA LYS A 37 6.70 -2.63 -4.83
C LYS A 37 6.35 -3.06 -3.39
N PRO A 38 6.27 -4.37 -3.12
CA PRO A 38 5.97 -4.86 -1.77
C PRO A 38 7.09 -4.46 -0.81
N PHE A 39 6.72 -4.06 0.41
CA PHE A 39 7.68 -3.70 1.46
C PHE A 39 8.72 -4.81 1.71
N SER A 40 8.33 -6.08 1.65
CA SER A 40 9.24 -7.22 1.84
C SER A 40 10.43 -7.22 0.87
N MET A 41 10.24 -6.74 -0.36
CA MET A 41 11.33 -6.61 -1.34
C MET A 41 12.29 -5.48 -0.94
N ILE A 42 11.77 -4.39 -0.38
CA ILE A 42 12.58 -3.28 0.12
C ILE A 42 13.35 -3.74 1.35
N GLU A 43 12.68 -4.40 2.29
CA GLU A 43 13.26 -4.94 3.52
C GLU A 43 14.46 -5.85 3.24
N GLU A 44 14.34 -6.78 2.29
CA GLU A 44 15.43 -7.68 1.90
C GLU A 44 16.73 -6.95 1.53
N HIS A 45 16.62 -5.81 0.83
CA HIS A 45 17.78 -5.04 0.39
C HIS A 45 18.32 -4.08 1.47
N LEU A 46 17.51 -3.76 2.49
CA LEU A 46 17.88 -2.81 3.54
C LEU A 46 18.58 -3.45 4.73
N ARG A 47 18.35 -4.75 4.99
CA ARG A 47 18.83 -5.48 6.18
C ARG A 47 20.33 -5.39 6.47
N GLU A 48 21.16 -5.17 5.45
CA GLU A 48 22.63 -5.07 5.64
C GLU A 48 23.10 -3.66 6.02
N THR A 49 22.23 -2.65 5.95
CA THR A 49 22.60 -1.23 6.08
C THR A 49 21.86 -0.49 7.18
N VAL A 50 20.67 -0.95 7.55
CA VAL A 50 19.81 -0.29 8.53
C VAL A 50 19.13 -1.31 9.43
N GLU A 51 18.81 -0.89 10.65
CA GLU A 51 17.96 -1.61 11.58
C GLU A 51 16.55 -0.99 11.56
N ILE A 52 15.51 -1.83 11.52
CA ILE A 52 14.11 -1.37 11.54
C ILE A 52 13.66 -1.30 13.00
N GLU A 53 13.49 -0.08 13.52
CA GLU A 53 12.99 0.12 14.89
C GLU A 53 11.48 -0.13 15.00
N GLU A 54 10.68 0.35 14.04
CA GLU A 54 9.22 0.24 14.06
C GLU A 54 8.59 0.27 12.66
N ILE A 55 7.43 -0.40 12.49
CA ILE A 55 6.60 -0.35 11.28
C ILE A 55 5.26 0.33 11.59
N VAL A 56 5.07 1.54 11.08
CA VAL A 56 3.84 2.31 11.26
C VAL A 56 2.81 1.95 10.18
N LYS A 57 1.58 1.63 10.58
CA LYS A 57 0.46 1.34 9.67
C LYS A 57 -0.59 2.45 9.74
N PRO A 58 -0.91 3.13 8.62
CA PRO A 58 -1.87 4.23 8.62
C PRO A 58 -3.31 3.72 8.79
N VAL A 59 -4.12 4.48 9.54
CA VAL A 59 -5.58 4.27 9.69
C VAL A 59 -6.39 5.30 8.87
N TYR A 60 -5.81 6.49 8.65
CA TYR A 60 -6.41 7.57 7.88
C TYR A 60 -5.36 8.27 7.02
N ASN A 61 -5.65 8.46 5.74
CA ASN A 61 -4.80 9.22 4.82
C ASN A 61 -5.46 10.58 4.54
N LEU A 62 -4.84 11.66 5.02
CA LEU A 62 -5.24 13.03 4.71
C LEU A 62 -4.44 13.51 3.49
N LYS A 63 -5.13 13.83 2.39
CA LYS A 63 -4.55 14.42 1.18
C LYS A 63 -5.18 15.80 0.95
N ALA A 64 -4.39 16.78 0.50
CA ALA A 64 -4.81 18.16 0.22
C ALA A 64 -5.15 18.36 -1.26
#